data_AF-A0A9D5ES10-F1
#
_entry.id   AF-A0A9D5ES10-F1
#
_cell.length_a   1.000
_cell.length_b   1.000
_cell.length_c   1.000
_cell.angle_alpha   90.00
_cell.angle_beta   90.00
_cell.angle_gamma   90.00
#
_symmetry.space_group_name_H-M   'P 1'
#
loop_
_entity.id
_entity.type
_entity.pdbx_description
1 polymer ?
#
loop_
_entity_poly.entity_id
_entity_poly.type
_entity_poly.pdbx_seq_one_letter_code
_entity_poly.pdbx_strand_id
1 'polypeptide(L)'
;MNNAVFAYTGNSVAIEAGLRGGNDVFKYTLGGNVSAGTRSLNANLGVGHDAFTLDATNRNFVNGSYLDVDVVGSAGNDTANITVGQVLSSLVAIRANLGADSDTSKLAFGNIDNGSSVDIDALLGNGTNTMTLDLNGVGKFDQADMSVTILGGINTDKVAVNLHDDVGDGITSSFLGINVGLGDGNDSFTAGLDYDGGSFRVDNFSVASIAVRGGTGSDVLVARGVGTTGNIHIDQGGLLDINFKGESGNDTLSMNFGKPDALFLEGRLRINLDGGSENDVITTLFSNTSTTNGKYDVTVLGGAGNDQVTFALNNNGGTPTFGPLGKVVLNGGGGVDTLMNANAAVSLATFFETIL
;
A
#
# COMPACT_ATOMS: atom_id res chain seq x y z
N MET A 1 14.42 1.67 -33.78
CA MET A 1 15.68 2.36 -34.17
C MET A 1 16.87 1.64 -33.52
N ASN A 2 18.11 1.84 -34.00
CA ASN A 2 19.32 1.31 -33.37
C ASN A 2 19.42 1.78 -31.90
N ASN A 3 19.81 0.89 -30.97
CA ASN A 3 20.05 1.18 -29.55
C ASN A 3 21.03 2.35 -29.38
N ALA A 4 20.51 3.57 -29.28
CA ALA A 4 21.31 4.74 -28.97
C ALA A 4 21.63 4.73 -27.46
N VAL A 5 22.91 4.77 -27.11
CA VAL A 5 23.36 4.84 -25.72
C VAL A 5 23.97 6.22 -25.50
N PHE A 6 23.37 6.97 -24.58
CA PHE A 6 23.87 8.27 -24.18
C PHE A 6 24.47 8.16 -22.77
N ALA A 7 25.75 8.48 -22.64
CA ALA A 7 26.43 8.53 -21.35
C ALA A 7 26.41 9.97 -20.83
N TYR A 8 25.65 10.20 -19.76
CA TYR A 8 25.66 11.48 -19.07
C TYR A 8 26.61 11.40 -17.88
N THR A 9 27.47 12.40 -17.75
CA THR A 9 28.34 12.57 -16.59
C THR A 9 27.88 13.80 -15.82
N GLY A 10 27.79 13.70 -14.50
CA GLY A 10 27.37 14.80 -13.63
C GLY A 10 26.23 14.46 -12.69
N ASN A 11 26.04 15.33 -11.70
CA ASN A 11 25.03 15.16 -10.66
C ASN A 11 23.68 15.73 -11.05
N SER A 12 23.54 16.40 -12.20
CA SER A 12 22.24 16.87 -12.71
C SER A 12 22.01 16.46 -14.17
N VAL A 13 20.82 15.95 -14.48
CA VAL A 13 20.39 15.51 -15.82
C VAL A 13 18.89 15.80 -15.98
N ALA A 14 18.51 16.30 -17.15
CA ALA A 14 17.13 16.39 -17.61
C ALA A 14 17.02 15.66 -18.97
N ILE A 15 16.08 14.73 -19.09
CA ILE A 15 15.81 13.99 -20.33
C ILE A 15 14.32 14.09 -20.63
N GLU A 16 14.02 14.41 -21.89
CA GLU A 16 12.68 14.32 -22.46
C GLU A 16 12.75 13.31 -23.61
N ALA A 17 11.99 12.23 -23.51
CA ALA A 17 11.91 11.16 -24.49
C ALA A 17 10.49 11.05 -25.02
N GLY A 18 10.32 11.13 -26.34
CA GLY A 18 9.04 10.86 -27.01
C GLY A 18 9.22 9.69 -27.99
N LEU A 19 8.70 8.51 -27.66
CA LEU A 19 8.91 7.30 -28.47
C LEU A 19 7.95 7.21 -29.66
N ARG A 20 6.83 7.94 -29.59
CA ARG A 20 5.85 8.18 -30.67
C ARG A 20 5.02 6.95 -31.01
N GLY A 21 5.52 6.04 -31.83
CA GLY A 21 4.71 4.99 -32.40
C GLY A 21 5.54 3.78 -32.79
N GLY A 22 5.10 2.60 -32.38
CA GLY A 22 5.86 1.36 -32.50
C GLY A 22 5.94 0.65 -31.16
N ASN A 23 6.90 -0.25 -31.02
CA ASN A 23 7.20 -0.87 -29.73
C ASN A 23 8.63 -0.46 -29.37
N ASP A 24 8.76 0.54 -28.52
CA ASP A 24 10.00 1.21 -28.20
C ASP A 24 10.40 0.99 -26.74
N VAL A 25 11.66 1.25 -26.43
CA VAL A 25 12.21 1.07 -25.08
C VAL A 25 13.05 2.28 -24.72
N PHE A 26 12.71 2.92 -23.61
CA PHE A 26 13.55 3.91 -22.94
C PHE A 26 14.10 3.33 -21.64
N LYS A 27 15.43 3.26 -21.54
CA LYS A 27 16.11 2.79 -20.32
C LYS A 27 17.11 3.83 -19.82
N TYR A 28 16.97 4.21 -18.55
CA TYR A 28 17.90 5.04 -17.80
C TYR A 28 18.48 4.23 -16.65
N THR A 29 19.80 4.06 -16.62
CA THR A 29 20.50 3.34 -15.56
C THR A 29 21.49 4.26 -14.86
N LEU A 30 21.39 4.36 -13.53
CA LEU A 30 22.33 5.14 -12.74
C LEU A 30 23.64 4.39 -12.52
N GLY A 31 24.74 5.00 -12.98
CA GLY A 31 26.10 4.47 -12.77
C GLY A 31 26.61 4.65 -11.34
N GLY A 32 26.02 5.55 -10.55
CA GLY A 32 26.45 5.90 -9.19
C GLY A 32 25.37 6.65 -8.43
N ASN A 33 25.64 6.95 -7.16
CA ASN A 33 24.75 7.75 -6.31
C ASN A 33 24.59 9.18 -6.87
N VAL A 34 23.42 9.77 -6.62
CA VAL A 34 23.16 11.19 -6.93
C VAL A 34 23.28 11.97 -5.64
N SER A 35 24.24 12.89 -5.57
CA SER A 35 24.45 13.75 -4.41
C SER A 35 24.29 15.21 -4.77
N ALA A 36 23.44 15.94 -4.05
CA ALA A 36 23.18 17.37 -4.24
C ALA A 36 22.93 17.74 -5.71
N GLY A 37 22.08 16.96 -6.40
CA GLY A 37 21.81 17.16 -7.81
C GLY A 37 20.44 16.62 -8.23
N THR A 38 20.08 16.88 -9.48
CA THR A 38 18.70 16.69 -9.97
C THR A 38 18.62 15.67 -11.09
N ARG A 39 17.61 14.80 -11.08
CA ARG A 39 17.25 13.92 -12.18
C ARG A 39 15.82 14.24 -12.56
N SER A 40 15.60 14.77 -13.76
CA SER A 40 14.24 14.92 -14.32
C SER A 40 14.14 14.07 -15.58
N LEU A 41 13.25 13.08 -15.55
CA LEU A 41 13.05 12.11 -16.63
C LEU A 41 11.59 12.20 -17.06
N ASN A 42 11.35 12.79 -18.23
CA ASN A 42 10.03 12.81 -18.86
C ASN A 42 10.03 11.83 -20.03
N ALA A 43 9.14 10.85 -20.00
CA ALA A 43 8.97 9.87 -21.06
C ALA A 43 7.51 9.81 -21.52
N ASN A 44 7.26 10.24 -22.75
CA ASN A 44 6.03 9.97 -23.47
C ASN A 44 6.24 8.72 -24.34
N LEU A 45 5.54 7.64 -23.99
CA LEU A 45 5.67 6.37 -24.66
C LEU A 45 5.01 6.41 -26.05
N GLY A 46 3.83 7.01 -26.16
CA GLY A 46 3.11 7.11 -27.42
C GLY A 46 2.30 5.85 -27.70
N VAL A 47 2.09 5.51 -28.97
CA VAL A 47 1.24 4.38 -29.36
C VAL A 47 2.04 3.10 -29.59
N GLY A 48 1.53 1.98 -29.08
CA GLY A 48 2.06 0.64 -29.27
C GLY A 48 2.42 -0.02 -27.94
N HIS A 49 3.42 -0.89 -27.93
CA HIS A 49 3.80 -1.62 -26.72
C HIS A 49 5.18 -1.15 -26.24
N ASP A 50 5.20 -0.11 -25.44
CA ASP A 50 6.42 0.57 -25.07
C ASP A 50 6.88 0.22 -23.64
N ALA A 51 8.16 0.46 -23.37
CA ALA A 51 8.72 0.22 -22.05
C ALA A 51 9.60 1.38 -21.57
N PHE A 52 9.29 1.88 -20.37
CA PHE A 52 10.14 2.75 -19.57
C PHE A 52 10.84 1.96 -18.48
N THR A 53 12.14 2.19 -18.29
CA THR A 53 12.87 1.66 -17.15
C THR A 53 13.82 2.68 -16.54
N LEU A 54 13.62 3.01 -15.26
CA LEU A 54 14.62 3.65 -14.39
C LEU A 54 15.22 2.58 -13.48
N ASP A 55 16.51 2.32 -13.64
CA ASP A 55 17.27 1.40 -12.78
C ASP A 55 18.30 2.17 -11.95
N ALA A 56 17.93 2.42 -10.69
CA ALA A 56 18.80 2.95 -9.64
C ALA A 56 19.03 1.91 -8.54
N THR A 57 19.00 0.62 -8.88
CA THR A 57 19.24 -0.46 -7.90
C THR A 57 20.61 -0.26 -7.25
N ASN A 58 20.65 -0.25 -5.92
CA ASN A 58 21.85 0.04 -5.11
C ASN A 58 22.48 1.42 -5.39
N ARG A 59 21.71 2.38 -5.92
CA ARG A 59 22.11 3.78 -6.14
C ARG A 59 21.23 4.70 -5.33
N ASN A 60 21.87 5.49 -4.48
CA ASN A 60 21.16 6.33 -3.52
C ASN A 60 21.04 7.77 -4.02
N PHE A 61 19.95 8.40 -3.61
CA PHE A 61 19.71 9.84 -3.69
C PHE A 61 20.05 10.44 -2.32
N VAL A 62 21.06 11.30 -2.25
CA VAL A 62 21.63 11.80 -0.98
C VAL A 62 21.90 13.31 -0.99
N ASN A 63 22.00 13.91 0.20
CA ASN A 63 22.44 15.30 0.42
C ASN A 63 21.64 16.34 -0.38
N GLY A 64 20.31 16.33 -0.27
CA GLY A 64 19.45 17.29 -0.95
C GLY A 64 19.32 17.05 -2.45
N SER A 65 19.38 15.79 -2.88
CA SER A 65 19.13 15.46 -4.29
C SER A 65 17.62 15.45 -4.61
N TYR A 66 17.29 15.61 -5.88
CA TYR A 66 15.92 15.61 -6.37
C TYR A 66 15.78 14.64 -7.54
N LEU A 67 14.80 13.74 -7.47
CA LEU A 67 14.36 12.90 -8.58
C LEU A 67 12.92 13.27 -8.95
N ASP A 68 12.70 13.48 -10.23
CA ASP A 68 11.43 13.77 -10.86
C ASP A 68 11.28 12.82 -12.05
N VAL A 69 10.27 11.96 -12.01
CA VAL A 69 9.99 11.01 -13.09
C VAL A 69 8.55 11.19 -13.51
N ASP A 70 8.35 11.42 -14.81
CA ASP A 70 7.05 11.55 -15.43
C ASP A 70 6.98 10.59 -16.61
N VAL A 71 6.16 9.54 -16.47
CA VAL A 71 5.92 8.56 -17.52
C VAL A 71 4.47 8.70 -17.97
N VAL A 72 4.28 8.93 -19.27
CA VAL A 72 2.96 9.04 -19.91
C VAL A 72 2.87 8.01 -21.02
N GLY A 73 2.10 6.96 -20.79
CA GLY A 73 1.66 6.00 -21.79
C GLY A 73 0.57 6.56 -22.69
N SER A 74 0.19 5.81 -23.72
CA SER A 74 -0.99 6.15 -24.52
C SER A 74 -1.82 4.94 -24.88
N ALA A 75 -1.90 4.55 -26.16
CA ALA A 75 -2.70 3.39 -26.56
C ALA A 75 -1.76 2.22 -26.83
N GLY A 76 -2.05 1.10 -26.19
CA GLY A 76 -1.31 -0.16 -26.27
C GLY A 76 -0.62 -0.49 -24.95
N ASN A 77 -0.36 -1.78 -24.75
CA ASN A 77 0.15 -2.30 -23.48
C ASN A 77 1.56 -1.79 -23.17
N ASP A 78 1.66 -0.86 -22.24
CA ASP A 78 2.88 -0.20 -21.81
C ASP A 78 3.44 -0.80 -20.51
N THR A 79 4.74 -0.64 -20.31
CA THR A 79 5.43 -1.07 -19.08
C THR A 79 6.27 0.05 -18.48
N ALA A 80 6.05 0.39 -17.21
CA ALA A 80 6.85 1.38 -16.47
C ALA A 80 7.51 0.76 -15.23
N ASN A 81 8.81 0.47 -15.32
CA ASN A 81 9.59 -0.08 -14.21
C ASN A 81 10.50 0.99 -13.61
N ILE A 82 10.32 1.33 -12.34
CA ILE A 82 11.13 2.31 -11.62
C ILE A 82 11.67 1.65 -10.36
N THR A 83 12.98 1.55 -10.25
CA THR A 83 13.65 1.14 -9.02
C THR A 83 14.55 2.26 -8.55
N VAL A 84 14.29 2.75 -7.34
CA VAL A 84 15.07 3.75 -6.63
C VAL A 84 15.80 3.03 -5.49
N GLY A 85 17.10 3.30 -5.29
CA GLY A 85 17.80 2.84 -4.09
C GLY A 85 17.30 3.59 -2.85
N GLN A 86 18.20 3.91 -1.92
CA GLN A 86 17.81 4.69 -0.76
C GLN A 86 17.58 6.16 -1.12
N VAL A 87 16.63 6.79 -0.46
CA VAL A 87 16.37 8.24 -0.52
C VAL A 87 16.73 8.81 0.84
N LEU A 88 17.83 9.56 0.93
CA LEU A 88 18.38 10.08 2.18
C LEU A 88 18.50 11.61 2.10
N SER A 89 17.81 12.32 3.00
CA SER A 89 17.71 13.78 2.97
C SER A 89 17.44 14.33 1.57
N SER A 90 16.54 13.71 0.82
CA SER A 90 16.30 13.97 -0.61
C SER A 90 14.81 13.91 -0.93
N LEU A 91 14.47 14.38 -2.13
CA LEU A 91 13.09 14.44 -2.61
C LEU A 91 12.92 13.57 -3.85
N VAL A 92 11.84 12.80 -3.91
CA VAL A 92 11.45 12.03 -5.10
C VAL A 92 9.98 12.30 -5.43
N ALA A 93 9.70 12.65 -6.68
CA ALA A 93 8.36 12.71 -7.25
C ALA A 93 8.27 11.75 -8.43
N ILE A 94 7.25 10.89 -8.43
CA ILE A 94 6.97 9.97 -9.54
C ILE A 94 5.52 10.17 -9.98
N ARG A 95 5.33 10.47 -11.26
CA ARG A 95 4.06 10.38 -11.95
C ARG A 95 4.11 9.28 -13.00
N ALA A 96 3.18 8.35 -12.94
CA ALA A 96 2.99 7.32 -13.95
C ALA A 96 1.54 7.34 -14.44
N ASN A 97 1.30 7.84 -15.64
CA ASN A 97 -0.01 7.82 -16.30
C ASN A 97 0.07 6.82 -17.46
N LEU A 98 -0.48 5.62 -17.31
CA LEU A 98 -0.22 4.51 -18.23
C LEU A 98 -1.13 4.53 -19.48
N GLY A 99 -2.29 5.18 -19.41
CA GLY A 99 -3.10 5.47 -20.59
C GLY A 99 -4.24 4.47 -20.81
N ALA A 100 -4.19 3.72 -21.91
CA ALA A 100 -5.24 2.80 -22.32
C ALA A 100 -4.64 1.45 -22.71
N ASP A 101 -5.47 0.42 -22.64
CA ASP A 101 -5.13 -1.00 -22.81
C ASP A 101 -4.51 -1.61 -21.54
N SER A 102 -3.74 -2.69 -21.64
CA SER A 102 -3.32 -3.46 -20.45
C SER A 102 -1.90 -3.13 -20.05
N ASP A 103 -1.73 -2.28 -19.03
CA ASP A 103 -0.44 -1.76 -18.65
C ASP A 103 0.15 -2.43 -17.41
N THR A 104 1.47 -2.32 -17.26
CA THR A 104 2.18 -2.81 -16.07
C THR A 104 3.10 -1.74 -15.48
N SER A 105 2.99 -1.48 -14.18
CA SER A 105 3.93 -0.64 -13.46
C SER A 105 4.55 -1.36 -12.27
N LYS A 106 5.85 -1.19 -12.09
CA LYS A 106 6.56 -1.63 -10.88
C LYS A 106 7.36 -0.46 -10.33
N LEU A 107 7.06 -0.06 -9.11
CA LEU A 107 7.82 0.91 -8.33
C LEU A 107 8.47 0.19 -7.15
N ALA A 108 9.77 0.36 -6.98
CA ALA A 108 10.50 -0.22 -5.86
C ALA A 108 11.45 0.81 -5.24
N PHE A 109 11.48 0.88 -3.92
CA PHE A 109 12.32 1.81 -3.16
C PHE A 109 13.18 1.07 -2.15
N GLY A 110 14.43 1.50 -2.02
CA GLY A 110 15.19 1.31 -0.79
C GLY A 110 14.59 2.11 0.37
N ASN A 111 15.31 2.19 1.49
CA ASN A 111 14.85 2.97 2.63
C ASN A 111 14.72 4.45 2.25
N ILE A 112 13.61 5.06 2.67
CA ILE A 112 13.34 6.50 2.57
C ILE A 112 13.61 7.07 3.96
N ASP A 113 14.54 8.01 4.13
CA ASP A 113 15.07 8.33 5.46
C ASP A 113 15.72 9.72 5.58
N ASN A 114 16.15 10.10 6.78
CA ASN A 114 16.91 11.33 7.09
C ASN A 114 16.22 12.63 6.62
N GLY A 115 14.93 12.76 6.90
CA GLY A 115 14.09 13.89 6.48
C GLY A 115 13.74 13.86 4.99
N SER A 116 13.71 12.68 4.36
CA SER A 116 13.33 12.55 2.94
C SER A 116 11.82 12.61 2.75
N SER A 117 11.41 13.01 1.55
CA SER A 117 10.02 12.96 1.12
C SER A 117 9.88 12.29 -0.25
N VAL A 118 8.93 11.38 -0.35
CA VAL A 118 8.58 10.69 -1.60
C VAL A 118 7.09 10.88 -1.88
N ASP A 119 6.78 11.32 -3.09
CA ASP A 119 5.42 11.48 -3.60
C ASP A 119 5.23 10.65 -4.88
N ILE A 120 4.17 9.86 -4.92
CA ILE A 120 3.86 8.97 -6.04
C ILE A 120 2.40 9.19 -6.46
N ASP A 121 2.21 9.54 -7.72
CA ASP A 121 0.92 9.58 -8.39
C ASP A 121 0.90 8.58 -9.56
N ALA A 122 0.09 7.54 -9.44
CA ALA A 122 -0.12 6.57 -10.50
C ALA A 122 -1.57 6.62 -11.01
N LEU A 123 -1.73 6.83 -12.32
CA LEU A 123 -2.99 6.74 -13.04
C LEU A 123 -2.87 5.54 -13.97
N LEU A 124 -3.56 4.44 -13.65
CA LEU A 124 -3.48 3.21 -14.43
C LEU A 124 -4.25 3.31 -15.73
N GLY A 125 -5.30 4.14 -15.77
CA GLY A 125 -6.06 4.40 -16.98
C GLY A 125 -6.97 3.24 -17.37
N ASN A 126 -7.42 3.19 -18.62
CA ASN A 126 -8.43 2.24 -19.06
C ASN A 126 -7.81 0.90 -19.45
N GLY A 127 -8.36 -0.21 -18.99
CA GLY A 127 -7.98 -1.56 -19.44
C GLY A 127 -7.57 -2.43 -18.27
N THR A 128 -6.80 -3.50 -18.52
CA THR A 128 -6.43 -4.43 -17.46
C THR A 128 -5.03 -4.16 -16.96
N ASN A 129 -4.90 -3.39 -15.88
CA ASN A 129 -3.60 -2.92 -15.42
C ASN A 129 -3.09 -3.70 -14.22
N THR A 130 -1.76 -3.71 -14.06
CA THR A 130 -1.11 -4.25 -12.86
C THR A 130 -0.09 -3.26 -12.33
N MET A 131 -0.18 -2.92 -11.05
CA MET A 131 0.80 -2.11 -10.35
C MET A 131 1.36 -2.86 -9.15
N THR A 132 2.68 -2.81 -8.97
CA THR A 132 3.35 -3.26 -7.76
C THR A 132 4.16 -2.11 -7.16
N LEU A 133 3.94 -1.84 -5.87
CA LEU A 133 4.75 -0.95 -5.05
C LEU A 133 5.48 -1.79 -4.00
N ASP A 134 6.79 -1.66 -3.93
CA ASP A 134 7.67 -2.44 -3.06
C ASP A 134 8.52 -1.47 -2.23
N LEU A 135 8.32 -1.48 -0.91
CA LEU A 135 8.91 -0.52 0.04
C LEU A 135 9.75 -1.24 1.09
N ASN A 136 11.04 -0.93 1.11
CA ASN A 136 11.97 -1.44 2.11
C ASN A 136 11.92 -0.73 3.47
N GLY A 137 11.24 0.41 3.61
CA GLY A 137 11.12 1.13 4.89
C GLY A 137 10.98 2.64 4.74
N VAL A 138 10.22 3.27 5.64
CA VAL A 138 9.92 4.71 5.63
C VAL A 138 10.28 5.33 6.98
N GLY A 139 11.42 5.99 7.00
CA GLY A 139 11.97 6.69 8.15
C GLY A 139 12.50 5.74 9.20
N LYS A 140 13.16 4.67 8.76
CA LYS A 140 13.68 3.59 9.61
C LYS A 140 14.75 4.05 10.60
N PHE A 141 15.55 5.04 10.23
CA PHE A 141 16.68 5.54 11.03
C PHE A 141 16.55 7.01 11.46
N ASP A 142 15.58 7.74 10.90
CA ASP A 142 15.22 9.14 11.17
C ASP A 142 13.84 9.43 10.52
N GLN A 143 13.34 10.65 10.63
CA GLN A 143 12.05 11.04 10.07
C GLN A 143 11.99 10.84 8.53
N ALA A 144 10.85 10.36 8.01
CA ALA A 144 10.54 10.43 6.59
C ALA A 144 9.04 10.54 6.34
N ASP A 145 8.69 11.09 5.16
CA ASP A 145 7.32 11.22 4.70
C ASP A 145 7.15 10.57 3.32
N MET A 146 6.16 9.70 3.19
CA MET A 146 5.78 9.09 1.92
C MET A 146 4.28 9.23 1.67
N SER A 147 3.93 9.74 0.50
CA SER A 147 2.57 9.84 -0.02
C SER A 147 2.45 9.05 -1.31
N VAL A 148 1.39 8.24 -1.42
CA VAL A 148 1.10 7.43 -2.59
C VAL A 148 -0.38 7.58 -2.92
N THR A 149 -0.64 7.93 -4.17
CA THR A 149 -1.98 7.91 -4.78
C THR A 149 -1.95 6.99 -5.99
N ILE A 150 -2.84 6.01 -6.02
CA ILE A 150 -3.03 5.11 -7.16
C ILE A 150 -4.50 5.20 -7.57
N LEU A 151 -4.75 5.58 -8.82
CA LEU A 151 -6.08 5.60 -9.40
C LEU A 151 -6.12 4.61 -10.55
N GLY A 152 -6.93 3.56 -10.39
CA GLY A 152 -7.37 2.70 -11.47
C GLY A 152 -8.35 3.41 -12.41
N GLY A 153 -8.84 2.68 -13.39
CA GLY A 153 -9.74 3.19 -14.41
C GLY A 153 -10.95 2.30 -14.62
N ILE A 154 -11.25 2.04 -15.90
CA ILE A 154 -12.30 1.09 -16.28
C ILE A 154 -11.67 -0.27 -16.61
N ASN A 155 -12.40 -1.36 -16.35
CA ASN A 155 -11.97 -2.76 -16.38
C ASN A 155 -11.08 -3.15 -15.19
N THR A 156 -10.51 -4.35 -15.22
CA THR A 156 -9.83 -4.96 -14.06
C THR A 156 -8.45 -4.38 -13.76
N ASP A 157 -8.28 -3.78 -12.59
CA ASP A 157 -7.01 -3.33 -12.06
C ASP A 157 -6.49 -4.23 -10.93
N LYS A 158 -5.16 -4.41 -10.88
CA LYS A 158 -4.49 -5.20 -9.84
C LYS A 158 -3.39 -4.38 -9.18
N VAL A 159 -3.56 -4.04 -7.92
CA VAL A 159 -2.59 -3.27 -7.14
C VAL A 159 -2.03 -4.12 -6.00
N ALA A 160 -0.70 -4.27 -5.98
CA ALA A 160 0.01 -4.92 -4.88
C ALA A 160 0.96 -3.93 -4.20
N VAL A 161 0.90 -3.87 -2.87
CA VAL A 161 1.81 -3.09 -2.03
C VAL A 161 2.52 -4.05 -1.08
N ASN A 162 3.84 -4.06 -1.11
CA ASN A 162 4.66 -4.85 -0.19
C ASN A 162 5.39 -3.89 0.77
N LEU A 163 5.14 -4.07 2.06
CA LEU A 163 5.72 -3.30 3.15
C LEU A 163 6.65 -4.20 3.94
N HIS A 164 7.95 -4.04 3.73
CA HIS A 164 8.95 -4.97 4.24
C HIS A 164 9.43 -4.63 5.66
N ASP A 165 9.39 -3.35 6.05
CA ASP A 165 10.12 -2.87 7.22
C ASP A 165 9.45 -1.64 7.86
N ASP A 166 10.15 -1.03 8.81
CA ASP A 166 9.70 0.03 9.71
C ASP A 166 9.11 1.28 9.01
N VAL A 167 8.10 1.85 9.67
CA VAL A 167 7.62 3.22 9.50
C VAL A 167 7.97 4.00 10.78
N GLY A 168 9.08 4.74 10.76
CA GLY A 168 9.69 5.42 11.91
C GLY A 168 10.93 4.70 12.46
N ASP A 169 11.58 5.34 13.43
CA ASP A 169 12.84 4.89 14.07
C ASP A 169 12.71 4.72 15.60
N GLY A 170 11.49 4.90 16.12
CA GLY A 170 11.17 4.85 17.56
C GLY A 170 11.45 6.14 18.33
N ILE A 171 12.01 7.18 17.69
CA ILE A 171 12.36 8.46 18.31
C ILE A 171 11.61 9.60 17.63
N THR A 172 11.66 9.64 16.30
CA THR A 172 11.01 10.61 15.42
C THR A 172 9.78 10.00 14.76
N SER A 173 8.78 10.84 14.48
CA SER A 173 7.54 10.40 13.82
C SER A 173 7.70 10.44 12.31
N SER A 174 7.41 9.32 11.66
CA SER A 174 7.36 9.19 10.20
C SER A 174 5.93 8.96 9.71
N PHE A 175 5.69 9.25 8.44
CA PHE A 175 4.38 9.09 7.80
C PHE A 175 4.49 8.27 6.52
N LEU A 176 3.64 7.25 6.42
CA LEU A 176 3.34 6.53 5.18
C LEU A 176 1.83 6.63 4.93
N GLY A 177 1.44 7.29 3.84
CA GLY A 177 0.05 7.36 3.39
C GLY A 177 -0.12 6.74 2.02
N ILE A 178 -0.99 5.74 1.90
CA ILE A 178 -1.31 5.05 0.65
C ILE A 178 -2.81 5.19 0.40
N ASN A 179 -3.17 5.83 -0.69
CA ASN A 179 -4.55 6.01 -1.14
C ASN A 179 -4.73 5.32 -2.49
N VAL A 180 -5.67 4.39 -2.58
CA VAL A 180 -5.98 3.65 -3.79
C VAL A 180 -7.48 3.79 -4.10
N GLY A 181 -7.83 4.13 -5.33
CA GLY A 181 -9.18 3.95 -5.86
C GLY A 181 -9.09 3.10 -7.12
N LEU A 182 -9.77 1.96 -7.16
CA LEU A 182 -9.62 1.00 -8.28
C LEU A 182 -10.55 1.33 -9.45
N GLY A 183 -11.75 1.85 -9.20
CA GLY A 183 -12.58 2.45 -10.25
C GLY A 183 -13.73 1.54 -10.66
N ASP A 184 -13.92 1.32 -11.97
CA ASP A 184 -14.97 0.44 -12.47
C ASP A 184 -14.35 -0.87 -12.96
N GLY A 185 -14.72 -2.01 -12.40
CA GLY A 185 -14.10 -3.28 -12.77
C GLY A 185 -14.28 -4.34 -11.68
N ASN A 186 -13.82 -5.55 -11.97
CA ASN A 186 -13.60 -6.50 -10.89
C ASN A 186 -12.12 -6.41 -10.56
N ASP A 187 -11.78 -5.63 -9.54
CA ASP A 187 -10.43 -5.21 -9.23
C ASP A 187 -9.86 -5.98 -8.05
N SER A 188 -8.55 -5.81 -7.82
CA SER A 188 -7.91 -6.38 -6.64
C SER A 188 -6.85 -5.47 -6.07
N PHE A 189 -6.88 -5.36 -4.74
CA PHE A 189 -5.83 -4.75 -3.95
C PHE A 189 -5.25 -5.77 -2.97
N THR A 190 -3.93 -5.82 -2.83
CA THR A 190 -3.26 -6.60 -1.79
C THR A 190 -2.14 -5.79 -1.13
N ALA A 191 -2.26 -5.58 0.18
CA ALA A 191 -1.17 -5.14 1.04
C ALA A 191 -0.54 -6.34 1.76
N GLY A 192 0.73 -6.59 1.50
CA GLY A 192 1.57 -7.53 2.24
C GLY A 192 2.42 -6.81 3.28
N LEU A 193 2.23 -7.14 4.56
CA LEU A 193 3.03 -6.61 5.66
C LEU A 193 3.97 -7.71 6.14
N ASP A 194 5.28 -7.55 5.97
CA ASP A 194 6.20 -8.65 6.25
C ASP A 194 6.31 -8.97 7.75
N TYR A 195 6.23 -10.25 8.07
CA TYR A 195 6.60 -10.79 9.37
C TYR A 195 8.10 -11.14 9.43
N ASP A 196 8.68 -11.55 8.30
CA ASP A 196 10.06 -12.01 8.16
C ASP A 196 11.00 -10.87 7.74
N GLY A 197 12.32 -11.04 7.92
CA GLY A 197 13.33 -10.23 7.22
C GLY A 197 13.40 -8.73 7.54
N GLY A 198 12.62 -8.25 8.50
CA GLY A 198 12.47 -6.84 8.88
C GLY A 198 11.39 -6.65 9.94
N SER A 199 10.31 -7.47 9.87
CA SER A 199 9.13 -7.38 10.73
C SER A 199 8.50 -5.98 10.68
N PHE A 200 7.53 -5.81 9.78
CA PHE A 200 6.84 -4.55 9.57
C PHE A 200 6.40 -3.91 10.89
N ARG A 201 6.82 -2.67 11.09
CA ARG A 201 6.63 -1.92 12.32
C ARG A 201 6.08 -0.55 12.02
N VAL A 202 5.16 -0.10 12.87
CA VAL A 202 4.83 1.32 12.98
C VAL A 202 5.38 1.80 14.31
N ASP A 203 6.50 2.52 14.25
CA ASP A 203 7.24 2.96 15.42
C ASP A 203 6.51 4.06 16.21
N ASN A 204 7.12 4.43 17.33
CA ASN A 204 6.57 5.42 18.24
C ASN A 204 6.13 6.70 17.52
N PHE A 205 4.85 7.04 17.68
CA PHE A 205 4.22 8.25 17.13
C PHE A 205 4.19 8.33 15.60
N SER A 206 4.63 7.29 14.88
CA SER A 206 4.52 7.20 13.43
C SER A 206 3.13 6.76 12.98
N VAL A 207 2.84 6.99 11.70
CA VAL A 207 1.56 6.61 11.09
C VAL A 207 1.82 5.87 9.79
N ALA A 208 1.23 4.69 9.66
CA ALA A 208 1.04 4.01 8.39
C ALA A 208 -0.46 3.95 8.09
N SER A 209 -0.89 4.59 7.02
CA SER A 209 -2.29 4.67 6.60
C SER A 209 -2.46 4.07 5.21
N ILE A 210 -3.39 3.13 5.08
CA ILE A 210 -3.75 2.48 3.82
C ILE A 210 -5.26 2.64 3.63
N ALA A 211 -5.67 3.45 2.66
CA ALA A 211 -7.06 3.66 2.29
C ALA A 211 -7.31 3.16 0.88
N VAL A 212 -8.31 2.28 0.72
CA VAL A 212 -8.65 1.66 -0.56
C VAL A 212 -10.15 1.76 -0.78
N ARG A 213 -10.53 2.19 -1.99
CA ARG A 213 -11.89 2.08 -2.52
C ARG A 213 -11.86 1.12 -3.71
N GLY A 214 -12.70 0.09 -3.68
CA GLY A 214 -12.94 -0.81 -4.79
C GLY A 214 -13.57 -0.04 -5.95
N GLY A 215 -14.83 0.34 -5.78
CA GLY A 215 -15.55 1.17 -6.74
C GLY A 215 -16.78 0.45 -7.25
N THR A 216 -16.92 0.28 -8.56
CA THR A 216 -18.02 -0.53 -9.11
C THR A 216 -17.52 -1.87 -9.61
N GLY A 217 -18.26 -2.94 -9.36
CA GLY A 217 -17.90 -4.31 -9.71
C GLY A 217 -17.46 -5.12 -8.49
N SER A 218 -17.17 -6.40 -8.69
CA SER A 218 -16.85 -7.32 -7.58
C SER A 218 -15.36 -7.32 -7.29
N ASP A 219 -14.98 -6.63 -6.22
CA ASP A 219 -13.59 -6.34 -5.87
C ASP A 219 -13.04 -7.26 -4.78
N VAL A 220 -11.71 -7.40 -4.76
CA VAL A 220 -10.99 -8.17 -3.74
C VAL A 220 -9.96 -7.30 -3.05
N LEU A 221 -10.23 -6.90 -1.80
CA LEU A 221 -9.37 -6.00 -1.02
C LEU A 221 -8.76 -6.76 0.16
N VAL A 222 -7.44 -6.93 0.15
CA VAL A 222 -6.73 -7.75 1.14
C VAL A 222 -5.60 -6.97 1.81
N ALA A 223 -5.53 -7.00 3.14
CA ALA A 223 -4.30 -6.79 3.87
C ALA A 223 -3.97 -8.04 4.68
N ARG A 224 -2.71 -8.49 4.60
CA ARG A 224 -2.26 -9.69 5.30
C ARG A 224 -0.83 -9.56 5.71
N GLY A 225 -0.46 -10.28 6.77
CA GLY A 225 0.95 -10.46 7.04
C GLY A 225 1.56 -11.53 6.14
N VAL A 226 2.81 -11.33 5.73
CA VAL A 226 3.55 -12.17 4.76
C VAL A 226 4.77 -12.76 5.45
N GLY A 227 5.08 -14.03 5.17
CA GLY A 227 6.17 -14.74 5.84
C GLY A 227 5.69 -15.67 6.96
N THR A 228 6.64 -16.33 7.63
CA THR A 228 6.39 -17.47 8.52
C THR A 228 6.91 -17.29 9.94
N THR A 229 7.91 -16.45 10.16
CA THR A 229 8.49 -16.08 11.46
C THR A 229 8.21 -14.61 11.76
N GLY A 230 8.46 -14.14 12.98
CA GLY A 230 8.17 -12.75 13.39
C GLY A 230 6.69 -12.36 13.45
N ASN A 231 6.46 -11.07 13.63
CA ASN A 231 5.19 -10.42 13.93
C ASN A 231 5.17 -8.98 13.33
N ILE A 232 3.99 -8.40 13.25
CA ILE A 232 3.79 -6.98 12.94
C ILE A 232 3.78 -6.22 14.27
N HIS A 233 4.55 -5.13 14.34
CA HIS A 233 4.69 -4.28 15.51
C HIS A 233 3.96 -2.96 15.32
N ILE A 234 3.20 -2.54 16.34
CA ILE A 234 2.64 -1.19 16.43
C ILE A 234 3.02 -0.66 17.80
N ASP A 235 4.06 0.16 17.84
CA ASP A 235 4.70 0.60 19.07
C ASP A 235 3.93 1.74 19.74
N GLN A 236 4.34 2.12 20.95
CA GLN A 236 3.64 3.13 21.73
C GLN A 236 3.43 4.44 20.95
N GLY A 237 2.17 4.79 20.74
CA GLY A 237 1.77 6.00 20.02
C GLY A 237 1.72 5.82 18.49
N GLY A 238 2.26 4.73 17.95
CA GLY A 238 2.15 4.37 16.55
C GLY A 238 0.70 4.06 16.15
N LEU A 239 0.37 4.35 14.89
CA LEU A 239 -0.95 4.10 14.30
C LEU A 239 -0.81 3.36 12.97
N LEU A 240 -1.30 2.12 12.92
CA LEU A 240 -1.63 1.45 11.67
C LEU A 240 -3.13 1.67 11.40
N ASP A 241 -3.46 2.44 10.37
CA ASP A 241 -4.83 2.77 9.98
C ASP A 241 -5.13 2.14 8.61
N ILE A 242 -6.04 1.17 8.55
CA ILE A 242 -6.44 0.53 7.30
C ILE A 242 -7.94 0.70 7.07
N ASN A 243 -8.30 1.30 5.94
CA ASN A 243 -9.68 1.60 5.57
C ASN A 243 -9.98 1.04 4.18
N PHE A 244 -10.79 -0.01 4.11
CA PHE A 244 -11.23 -0.60 2.85
C PHE A 244 -12.73 -0.37 2.67
N LYS A 245 -13.11 0.03 1.46
CA LYS A 245 -14.49 0.18 1.02
C LYS A 245 -14.67 -0.61 -0.27
N GLY A 246 -15.56 -1.59 -0.29
CA GLY A 246 -15.93 -2.30 -1.52
C GLY A 246 -16.69 -1.37 -2.48
N GLU A 247 -17.68 -0.66 -1.93
CA GLU A 247 -18.57 0.26 -2.64
C GLU A 247 -19.74 -0.46 -3.34
N SER A 248 -19.73 -0.70 -4.65
CA SER A 248 -20.84 -1.38 -5.33
C SER A 248 -20.39 -2.65 -6.01
N GLY A 249 -20.96 -3.79 -5.67
CA GLY A 249 -20.66 -5.10 -6.22
C GLY A 249 -20.59 -6.14 -5.12
N ASN A 250 -20.48 -7.43 -5.46
CA ASN A 250 -20.28 -8.44 -4.41
C ASN A 250 -18.78 -8.47 -4.07
N ASP A 251 -18.39 -7.79 -3.01
CA ASP A 251 -17.00 -7.55 -2.67
C ASP A 251 -16.45 -8.57 -1.66
N THR A 252 -15.14 -8.76 -1.70
CA THR A 252 -14.42 -9.58 -0.72
C THR A 252 -13.36 -8.75 -0.02
N LEU A 253 -13.58 -8.44 1.25
CA LEU A 253 -12.66 -7.67 2.09
C LEU A 253 -12.01 -8.59 3.12
N SER A 254 -10.68 -8.60 3.19
CA SER A 254 -9.94 -9.46 4.10
C SER A 254 -8.81 -8.75 4.84
N MET A 255 -8.83 -8.85 6.16
CA MET A 255 -7.73 -8.47 7.05
C MET A 255 -7.23 -9.72 7.76
N ASN A 256 -6.05 -10.21 7.39
CA ASN A 256 -5.51 -11.45 7.94
C ASN A 256 -4.15 -11.25 8.63
N PHE A 257 -4.24 -11.01 9.93
CA PHE A 257 -3.13 -11.09 10.89
C PHE A 257 -3.41 -12.20 11.91
N GLY A 258 -3.96 -13.33 11.45
CA GLY A 258 -4.46 -14.42 12.29
C GLY A 258 -3.43 -15.51 12.63
N LYS A 259 -2.22 -15.45 12.05
CA LYS A 259 -1.10 -16.35 12.43
C LYS A 259 -0.84 -16.21 13.94
N PRO A 260 -0.55 -17.30 14.68
CA PRO A 260 -0.24 -17.20 16.11
C PRO A 260 0.81 -16.13 16.40
N ASP A 261 0.53 -15.26 17.37
CA ASP A 261 1.41 -14.18 17.81
C ASP A 261 1.77 -13.17 16.69
N ALA A 262 0.94 -13.04 15.65
CA ALA A 262 1.17 -12.15 14.53
C ALA A 262 1.21 -10.67 14.88
N LEU A 263 0.53 -10.23 15.94
CA LEU A 263 0.41 -8.81 16.28
C LEU A 263 0.99 -8.49 17.66
N PHE A 264 2.01 -7.65 17.70
CA PHE A 264 2.45 -6.93 18.89
C PHE A 264 1.86 -5.52 18.85
N LEU A 265 1.00 -5.16 19.82
CA LEU A 265 0.46 -3.80 19.92
C LEU A 265 0.76 -3.18 21.27
N GLU A 266 1.37 -2.00 21.24
CA GLU A 266 1.41 -0.99 22.29
C GLU A 266 0.70 0.31 21.84
N GLY A 267 0.69 0.57 20.54
CA GLY A 267 -0.04 1.66 19.88
C GLY A 267 -1.47 1.31 19.53
N ARG A 268 -1.91 1.72 18.34
CA ARG A 268 -3.28 1.51 17.86
C ARG A 268 -3.29 0.85 16.48
N LEU A 269 -4.05 -0.23 16.36
CA LEU A 269 -4.54 -0.74 15.09
C LEU A 269 -5.95 -0.21 14.86
N ARG A 270 -6.14 0.62 13.84
CA ARG A 270 -7.46 1.05 13.38
C ARG A 270 -7.82 0.35 12.08
N ILE A 271 -8.99 -0.26 12.06
CA ILE A 271 -9.53 -0.95 10.90
C ILE A 271 -10.96 -0.48 10.66
N ASN A 272 -11.23 -0.04 9.44
CA ASN A 272 -12.58 0.22 8.95
C ASN A 272 -12.80 -0.56 7.66
N LEU A 273 -13.66 -1.57 7.70
CA LEU A 273 -14.08 -2.32 6.52
C LEU A 273 -15.55 -2.02 6.26
N ASP A 274 -15.87 -1.69 5.02
CA ASP A 274 -17.22 -1.39 4.56
C ASP A 274 -17.44 -2.15 3.25
N GLY A 275 -18.33 -3.15 3.25
CA GLY A 275 -18.63 -3.93 2.04
C GLY A 275 -19.29 -3.03 0.99
N GLY A 276 -20.42 -2.44 1.34
CA GLY A 276 -21.07 -1.42 0.53
C GLY A 276 -22.47 -1.82 0.13
N SER A 277 -22.74 -2.02 -1.15
CA SER A 277 -23.99 -2.61 -1.63
C SER A 277 -23.78 -4.02 -2.14
N GLU A 278 -24.87 -4.76 -2.36
CA GLU A 278 -24.86 -6.17 -2.77
C GLU A 278 -24.39 -7.12 -1.65
N ASN A 279 -23.95 -8.35 -1.99
CA ASN A 279 -23.71 -9.38 -0.98
C ASN A 279 -22.21 -9.55 -0.77
N ASP A 280 -21.71 -8.99 0.33
CA ASP A 280 -20.29 -8.89 0.61
C ASP A 280 -19.77 -10.01 1.51
N VAL A 281 -18.49 -10.33 1.36
CA VAL A 281 -17.77 -11.26 2.23
C VAL A 281 -16.63 -10.54 2.92
N ILE A 282 -16.77 -10.34 4.23
CA ILE A 282 -15.79 -9.60 5.03
C ILE A 282 -15.19 -10.51 6.09
N THR A 283 -13.86 -10.62 6.09
CA THR A 283 -13.13 -11.47 7.04
C THR A 283 -12.04 -10.70 7.75
N THR A 284 -12.07 -10.69 9.07
CA THR A 284 -11.08 -10.04 9.93
C THR A 284 -10.53 -11.04 10.95
N LEU A 285 -9.27 -11.43 10.82
CA LEU A 285 -8.61 -12.43 11.66
C LEU A 285 -7.38 -11.83 12.31
N PHE A 286 -7.34 -11.82 13.64
CA PHE A 286 -6.24 -11.31 14.44
C PHE A 286 -5.75 -12.36 15.44
N SER A 287 -4.44 -12.37 15.69
CA SER A 287 -3.86 -13.06 16.84
C SER A 287 -2.74 -12.20 17.43
N ASN A 288 -2.86 -11.87 18.71
CA ASN A 288 -1.89 -11.02 19.37
C ASN A 288 -0.90 -11.81 20.23
N THR A 289 0.27 -11.23 20.43
CA THR A 289 1.28 -11.73 21.38
C THR A 289 0.80 -11.64 22.83
N SER A 290 1.45 -12.39 23.73
CA SER A 290 1.20 -12.33 25.19
C SER A 290 1.53 -10.98 25.84
N THR A 291 2.30 -10.13 25.17
CA THR A 291 2.76 -8.83 25.69
C THR A 291 1.96 -7.64 25.16
N THR A 292 1.02 -7.88 24.24
CA THR A 292 0.15 -6.83 23.68
C THR A 292 -0.63 -6.11 24.79
N ASN A 293 -0.57 -4.77 24.82
CA ASN A 293 -1.31 -3.89 25.75
C ASN A 293 -1.94 -2.66 25.06
N GLY A 294 -1.82 -2.58 23.73
CA GLY A 294 -2.32 -1.49 22.90
C GLY A 294 -3.82 -1.52 22.63
N LYS A 295 -4.24 -0.92 21.52
CA LYS A 295 -5.66 -0.68 21.19
C LYS A 295 -6.07 -1.27 19.85
N TYR A 296 -7.20 -1.98 19.85
CA TYR A 296 -7.95 -2.33 18.65
C TYR A 296 -9.12 -1.36 18.44
N ASP A 297 -9.13 -0.65 17.31
CA ASP A 297 -10.22 0.25 16.90
C ASP A 297 -10.81 -0.30 15.61
N VAL A 298 -11.75 -1.23 15.71
CA VAL A 298 -12.19 -2.07 14.59
C VAL A 298 -13.69 -1.89 14.35
N THR A 299 -14.02 -1.48 13.13
CA THR A 299 -15.39 -1.40 12.61
C THR A 299 -15.47 -2.21 11.33
N VAL A 300 -16.47 -3.08 11.24
CA VAL A 300 -16.78 -3.88 10.06
C VAL A 300 -18.26 -3.71 9.74
N LEU A 301 -18.56 -3.19 8.56
CA LEU A 301 -19.89 -2.92 8.04
C LEU A 301 -20.09 -3.82 6.82
N GLY A 302 -21.14 -4.65 6.82
CA GLY A 302 -21.58 -5.40 5.64
C GLY A 302 -22.07 -4.43 4.58
N GLY A 303 -23.15 -3.70 4.88
CA GLY A 303 -23.67 -2.67 4.01
C GLY A 303 -25.12 -2.96 3.65
N ALA A 304 -25.49 -2.90 2.38
CA ALA A 304 -26.83 -3.22 1.92
C ALA A 304 -26.82 -4.48 1.07
N GLY A 305 -27.37 -5.57 1.57
CA GLY A 305 -27.57 -6.84 0.88
C GLY A 305 -27.55 -7.99 1.88
N ASN A 306 -27.08 -9.17 1.48
CA ASN A 306 -27.00 -10.32 2.40
C ASN A 306 -25.54 -10.63 2.66
N ASP A 307 -24.99 -10.04 3.71
CA ASP A 307 -23.55 -10.02 3.93
C ASP A 307 -23.07 -11.17 4.81
N GLN A 308 -21.82 -11.54 4.64
CA GLN A 308 -21.12 -12.52 5.47
C GLN A 308 -19.93 -11.85 6.14
N VAL A 309 -20.06 -11.57 7.43
CA VAL A 309 -19.00 -10.95 8.23
C VAL A 309 -18.45 -11.96 9.22
N THR A 310 -17.14 -12.23 9.13
CA THR A 310 -16.39 -13.05 10.08
C THR A 310 -15.35 -12.19 10.80
N PHE A 311 -15.40 -12.23 12.13
CA PHE A 311 -14.37 -11.65 12.99
C PHE A 311 -13.77 -12.71 13.91
N ALA A 312 -12.46 -12.69 14.12
CA ALA A 312 -11.80 -13.52 15.11
C ALA A 312 -10.62 -12.79 15.74
N LEU A 313 -10.51 -12.86 17.07
CA LEU A 313 -9.33 -12.43 17.80
C LEU A 313 -8.86 -13.57 18.70
N ASN A 314 -7.67 -14.11 18.40
CA ASN A 314 -6.99 -15.05 19.27
C ASN A 314 -6.04 -14.30 20.21
N ASN A 315 -6.49 -14.08 21.46
CA ASN A 315 -5.69 -13.39 22.47
C ASN A 315 -4.76 -14.37 23.20
N ASN A 316 -3.47 -14.36 22.86
CA ASN A 316 -2.47 -15.26 23.45
C ASN A 316 -1.90 -14.74 24.78
N GLY A 317 -2.75 -14.16 25.64
CA GLY A 317 -2.38 -13.71 26.99
C GLY A 317 -2.09 -12.21 27.13
N GLY A 318 -2.24 -11.42 26.06
CA GLY A 318 -2.17 -9.96 26.12
C GLY A 318 -3.38 -9.33 26.83
N THR A 319 -3.28 -8.04 27.07
CA THR A 319 -4.32 -7.19 27.68
C THR A 319 -4.71 -6.01 26.77
N PRO A 320 -5.02 -6.23 25.48
CA PRO A 320 -5.43 -5.15 24.61
C PRO A 320 -6.72 -4.50 25.11
N THR A 321 -6.87 -3.22 24.83
CA THR A 321 -8.13 -2.49 24.98
C THR A 321 -8.77 -2.27 23.62
N PHE A 322 -10.06 -1.94 23.61
CA PHE A 322 -10.75 -1.55 22.39
C PHE A 322 -10.85 -0.02 22.29
N GLY A 323 -11.13 0.48 21.09
CA GLY A 323 -11.21 1.91 20.74
C GLY A 323 -12.21 2.71 21.60
N PRO A 324 -12.54 3.96 21.24
CA PRO A 324 -13.38 4.84 22.05
C PRO A 324 -14.75 4.23 22.45
N LEU A 325 -15.28 3.31 21.63
CA LEU A 325 -16.53 2.60 21.88
C LEU A 325 -16.40 1.46 22.91
N GLY A 326 -15.18 1.10 23.31
CA GLY A 326 -14.89 -0.02 24.21
C GLY A 326 -15.17 -1.40 23.60
N LYS A 327 -15.43 -1.47 22.30
CA LYS A 327 -15.84 -2.69 21.58
C LYS A 327 -15.39 -2.70 20.12
N VAL A 328 -15.41 -3.88 19.52
CA VAL A 328 -15.42 -4.07 18.07
C VAL A 328 -16.85 -3.92 17.58
N VAL A 329 -17.05 -3.24 16.46
CA VAL A 329 -18.37 -3.08 15.83
C VAL A 329 -18.45 -3.99 14.63
N LEU A 330 -19.44 -4.90 14.63
CA LEU A 330 -19.85 -5.68 13.48
C LEU A 330 -21.31 -5.32 13.17
N ASN A 331 -21.55 -4.73 12.02
CA ASN A 331 -22.87 -4.31 11.57
C ASN A 331 -23.15 -4.96 10.22
N GLY A 332 -24.20 -5.77 10.12
CA GLY A 332 -24.61 -6.35 8.84
C GLY A 332 -25.14 -5.27 7.90
N GLY A 333 -25.88 -4.31 8.45
CA GLY A 333 -26.52 -3.25 7.69
C GLY A 333 -27.92 -3.69 7.25
N GLY A 334 -28.29 -3.45 6.00
CA GLY A 334 -29.63 -3.73 5.49
C GLY A 334 -29.70 -5.04 4.72
N GLY A 335 -30.51 -6.00 5.18
CA GLY A 335 -30.83 -7.23 4.46
C GLY A 335 -30.81 -8.45 5.38
N VAL A 336 -30.30 -9.60 4.92
CA VAL A 336 -30.21 -10.82 5.73
C VAL A 336 -28.75 -11.23 5.90
N ASP A 337 -28.16 -10.79 7.00
CA ASP A 337 -26.72 -10.92 7.23
C ASP A 337 -26.36 -12.10 8.13
N THR A 338 -25.18 -12.66 7.88
CA THR A 338 -24.53 -13.66 8.73
C THR A 338 -23.31 -13.05 9.40
N LEU A 339 -23.39 -12.88 10.72
CA LEU A 339 -22.33 -12.31 11.54
C LEU A 339 -21.73 -13.39 12.43
N MET A 340 -20.46 -13.73 12.21
CA MET A 340 -19.74 -14.79 12.91
C MET A 340 -18.57 -14.23 13.73
N ASN A 341 -18.54 -14.61 15.01
CA ASN A 341 -17.32 -14.51 15.83
C ASN A 341 -16.69 -15.89 15.97
N ALA A 342 -15.56 -16.13 15.28
CA ALA A 342 -14.97 -17.46 15.19
C ALA A 342 -14.12 -17.87 16.41
N ASN A 343 -13.84 -16.97 17.36
CA ASN A 343 -13.07 -17.27 18.59
C ASN A 343 -13.80 -16.76 19.85
N ALA A 344 -14.47 -17.65 20.57
CA ALA A 344 -15.23 -17.33 21.79
C ALA A 344 -14.38 -17.07 23.07
N ALA A 345 -13.04 -17.17 22.98
CA ALA A 345 -12.14 -17.16 24.14
C ALA A 345 -11.82 -15.76 24.70
N VAL A 346 -12.12 -14.68 23.97
CA VAL A 346 -12.19 -13.34 24.57
C VAL A 346 -13.50 -13.32 25.34
N SER A 347 -13.48 -13.42 26.67
CA SER A 347 -14.69 -13.42 27.49
C SER A 347 -15.59 -12.24 27.08
N LEU A 348 -16.66 -12.56 26.35
CA LEU A 348 -17.63 -11.68 25.72
C LEU A 348 -18.56 -11.05 26.77
N ALA A 349 -18.03 -10.62 27.90
CA ALA A 349 -18.81 -9.88 28.87
C ALA A 349 -19.08 -8.50 28.27
N THR A 350 -20.27 -8.29 27.68
CA THR A 350 -20.90 -6.99 27.38
C THR A 350 -20.50 -6.17 26.13
N PHE A 351 -19.64 -6.64 25.22
CA PHE A 351 -19.05 -5.77 24.17
C PHE A 351 -19.33 -6.12 22.70
N PHE A 352 -20.48 -6.72 22.39
CA PHE A 352 -20.95 -6.81 20.99
C PHE A 352 -22.28 -6.08 20.87
N GLU A 353 -22.39 -5.18 19.92
CA GLU A 353 -23.68 -4.69 19.45
C GLU A 353 -23.81 -5.18 18.02
N THR A 354 -24.54 -6.29 17.88
CA THR A 354 -25.08 -6.70 16.60
C THR A 354 -26.23 -5.76 16.32
N ILE A 355 -26.01 -4.80 15.43
CA ILE A 355 -27.09 -4.01 14.86
C ILE A 355 -27.56 -4.80 13.65
N LEU A 356 -28.82 -5.24 13.71
CA LEU A 356 -29.57 -5.82 12.59
C LEU A 356 -30.56 -4.77 12.09
#